data_AF-Q9EXB3-F1
#
_entry.id   AF-Q9EXB3-F1
#
_cell.length_a   1.000
_cell.length_b   1.000
_cell.length_c   1.000
_cell.angle_alpha   90.00
_cell.angle_beta   90.00
_cell.angle_gamma   90.00
#
_symmetry.space_group_name_H-M   'P 1'
#
loop_
_entity.id
_entity.type
_entity.pdbx_description
1 polymer ?
#
loop_
_entity_poly.entity_id
_entity_poly.type
_entity_poly.pdbx_seq_one_letter_code
_entity_poly.pdbx_strand_id
1 'polypeptide(L)'
;FDLDSVETKQHNPQSEAPKYQDEQTEKPAKPDEAQAAENDRPAYGFAVKIPRRNVHQEVKQKHQQLSDADWVKLAAGKPDEFPQKNEISAMNKGTLNESIQPGEDGKSRVEGYTGFQYVRSGYIYRNGANKIDFKNKIVLFGPDGYLFYKGSNPSQALPTGKAIYKGTWDYVTDAKEKQKFSQLGNSQAGDRYGALSAEEADVLRNKSEAKEGQTDFGLTSEFEVD
;
A
#
# COMPACT_ATOMS: atom_id res chain seq x y z
N PHE A 1 36.96 67.14 -49.80
CA PHE A 1 36.32 66.91 -48.50
C PHE A 1 36.76 65.54 -48.04
N ASP A 2 37.57 65.52 -46.99
CA ASP A 2 38.13 64.32 -46.36
C ASP A 2 36.99 63.51 -45.73
N LEU A 3 37.06 62.18 -45.90
CA LEU A 3 36.19 61.26 -45.19
C LEU A 3 36.82 61.02 -43.81
N ASP A 4 36.35 61.74 -42.80
CA ASP A 4 36.67 61.41 -41.42
C ASP A 4 36.22 59.98 -41.15
N SER A 5 37.19 59.09 -40.93
CA SER A 5 36.93 57.72 -40.52
C SER A 5 36.20 57.74 -39.18
N VAL A 6 34.96 57.27 -39.17
CA VAL A 6 34.23 57.01 -37.94
C VAL A 6 34.95 55.88 -37.23
N GLU A 7 35.65 56.20 -36.13
CA GLU A 7 36.10 55.21 -35.17
C GLU A 7 34.87 54.46 -34.64
N THR A 8 34.64 53.26 -35.17
CA THR A 8 33.78 52.29 -34.53
C THR A 8 34.50 51.82 -33.28
N LYS A 9 34.25 52.49 -32.15
CA LYS A 9 34.59 51.91 -30.84
C LYS A 9 33.98 50.52 -30.81
N GLN A 10 34.82 49.49 -30.77
CA GLN A 10 34.39 48.13 -30.46
C GLN A 10 33.55 48.25 -29.18
N HIS A 11 32.25 47.98 -29.28
CA HIS A 11 31.44 47.74 -28.09
C HIS A 11 31.99 46.44 -27.51
N ASN A 12 32.98 46.58 -26.63
CA ASN A 12 33.39 45.52 -25.74
C ASN A 12 32.21 45.40 -24.77
N PRO A 13 31.37 44.36 -24.79
CA PRO A 13 30.51 44.10 -23.66
C PRO A 13 31.48 43.72 -22.53
N GLN A 14 32.01 44.72 -21.83
CA GLN A 14 32.45 44.52 -20.47
C GLN A 14 31.21 43.98 -19.78
N SER A 15 31.18 42.67 -19.59
CA SER A 15 30.20 41.99 -18.77
C SER A 15 30.14 42.76 -17.47
N GLU A 16 29.13 43.63 -17.31
CA GLU A 16 28.86 44.27 -16.04
C GLU A 16 28.70 43.12 -15.04
N ALA A 17 29.56 43.09 -14.01
CA ALA A 17 29.40 42.11 -12.96
C ALA A 17 27.96 42.22 -12.42
N PRO A 18 27.28 41.09 -12.14
CA PRO A 18 25.89 41.12 -11.72
C PRO A 18 25.74 42.05 -10.51
N LYS A 19 24.81 43.00 -10.61
CA LYS A 19 24.55 44.02 -9.57
C LYS A 19 23.92 43.45 -8.30
N TYR A 20 23.59 42.16 -8.30
CA TYR A 20 22.95 41.45 -7.20
C TYR A 20 23.80 40.25 -6.80
N GLN A 21 23.85 40.01 -5.50
CA GLN A 21 24.50 38.87 -4.89
C GLN A 21 23.44 38.06 -4.17
N ASP A 22 23.57 36.73 -4.20
CA ASP A 22 22.65 35.83 -3.51
C ASP A 22 22.59 36.17 -2.02
N GLU A 23 21.38 36.10 -1.46
CA GLU A 23 21.19 36.27 -0.03
C GLU A 23 21.92 35.13 0.72
N GLN A 24 22.62 35.51 1.79
CA GLN A 24 23.19 34.51 2.69
C GLN A 24 22.05 33.76 3.37
N THR A 25 21.89 32.50 3.00
CA THR A 25 20.93 31.57 3.60
C THR A 25 21.68 30.48 4.34
N GLU A 26 21.13 30.07 5.48
CA GLU A 26 21.59 28.84 6.12
C GLU A 26 21.26 27.66 5.22
N LYS A 27 22.22 26.76 5.04
CA LYS A 27 22.01 25.55 4.25
C LYS A 27 20.92 24.71 4.93
N PRO A 28 19.87 24.28 4.21
CA PRO A 28 18.88 23.39 4.79
C PRO A 28 19.56 22.18 5.42
N ALA A 29 19.13 21.81 6.63
CA ALA A 29 19.58 20.59 7.26
C ALA A 29 19.32 19.43 6.28
N LYS A 30 20.38 18.74 5.88
CA LYS A 30 20.20 17.51 5.11
C LYS A 30 19.53 16.50 6.05
N PRO A 31 18.49 15.79 5.59
CA PRO A 31 18.06 14.57 6.27
C PRO A 31 19.29 13.69 6.53
N ASP A 32 19.37 13.05 7.71
CA ASP A 32 20.47 12.13 8.02
C ASP A 32 20.64 11.13 6.86
N GLU A 33 21.87 10.78 6.48
CA GLU A 33 22.14 9.89 5.32
C GLU A 33 21.47 8.50 5.46
N ALA A 34 21.03 8.12 6.66
CA ALA A 34 20.17 6.97 6.91
C ALA A 34 18.73 7.10 6.36
N GLN A 35 18.27 8.32 6.08
CA GLN A 35 17.00 8.70 5.43
C GLN A 35 17.16 9.04 3.93
N ALA A 36 18.36 8.83 3.36
CA ALA A 36 18.68 9.15 1.96
C ALA A 36 19.21 7.94 1.15
N ALA A 37 19.22 6.73 1.73
CA ALA A 37 19.64 5.52 1.06
C ALA A 37 18.53 5.00 0.13
N GLU A 38 18.90 4.57 -1.09
CA GLU A 38 18.21 3.95 -2.27
C GLU A 38 16.73 3.45 -2.16
N ASN A 39 16.24 3.21 -0.95
CA ASN A 39 14.85 3.21 -0.53
C ASN A 39 14.09 4.56 -0.66
N ASP A 40 14.73 5.69 -0.92
CA ASP A 40 14.08 7.04 -0.89
C ASP A 40 13.40 7.52 -2.17
N ARG A 41 12.97 6.62 -3.05
CA ARG A 41 11.82 7.00 -3.89
C ARG A 41 10.59 6.95 -3.00
N PRO A 42 9.83 8.06 -2.84
CA PRO A 42 8.57 8.00 -2.12
C PRO A 42 7.71 6.93 -2.78
N ALA A 43 7.47 5.85 -2.05
CA ALA A 43 6.63 4.78 -2.53
C ALA A 43 5.20 5.30 -2.58
N TYR A 44 4.49 5.01 -3.67
CA TYR A 44 3.08 5.36 -3.77
C TYR A 44 2.22 4.38 -2.96
N GLY A 45 2.81 3.34 -2.41
CA GLY A 45 2.13 2.31 -1.64
C GLY A 45 3.04 1.12 -1.42
N PHE A 46 2.53 0.14 -0.69
CA PHE A 46 3.21 -1.12 -0.46
C PHE A 46 2.24 -2.28 -0.56
N ALA A 47 2.76 -3.44 -0.92
CA ALA A 47 2.04 -4.71 -0.88
C ALA A 47 2.91 -5.78 -0.22
N VAL A 48 2.29 -6.68 0.53
CA VAL A 48 2.94 -7.84 1.14
C VAL A 48 2.16 -9.09 0.80
N LYS A 49 2.86 -10.17 0.44
CA LYS A 49 2.24 -11.46 0.09
C LYS A 49 1.62 -12.06 1.35
N ILE A 50 0.42 -12.62 1.24
CA ILE A 50 -0.20 -13.36 2.34
C ILE A 50 0.68 -14.58 2.68
N PRO A 51 1.21 -14.70 3.91
CA PRO A 51 2.08 -15.80 4.28
C PRO A 51 1.41 -17.16 4.12
N ARG A 52 2.10 -18.11 3.51
CA ARG A 52 1.71 -19.51 3.47
C ARG A 52 2.92 -20.36 3.78
N ARG A 53 2.85 -21.18 4.83
CA ARG A 53 3.96 -22.08 5.17
C ARG A 53 3.85 -23.38 4.37
N ASN A 54 4.98 -23.91 3.93
CA ASN A 54 5.04 -25.21 3.27
C ASN A 54 4.70 -26.34 4.26
N VAL A 55 3.69 -27.13 3.94
CA VAL A 55 3.24 -28.24 4.80
C VAL A 55 3.60 -29.62 4.27
N HIS A 56 4.40 -29.67 3.21
CA HIS A 56 4.93 -30.91 2.67
C HIS A 56 5.71 -31.66 3.76
N GLN A 57 5.43 -32.96 3.94
CA GLN A 57 5.92 -33.74 5.08
C GLN A 57 7.45 -33.74 5.19
N GLU A 58 8.16 -33.80 4.07
CA GLU A 58 9.63 -33.86 4.04
C GLU A 58 10.35 -32.53 4.31
N VAL A 59 9.72 -31.39 3.96
CA VAL A 59 10.36 -30.05 4.01
C VAL A 59 9.44 -29.05 4.73
N LYS A 60 8.74 -29.57 5.73
CA LYS A 60 7.70 -28.83 6.45
C LYS A 60 8.29 -27.60 7.12
N GLN A 61 7.76 -26.43 6.75
CA GLN A 61 8.04 -25.19 7.44
C GLN A 61 7.16 -25.09 8.68
N LYS A 62 7.81 -24.85 9.83
CA LYS A 62 7.13 -24.57 11.10
C LYS A 62 6.60 -23.14 11.17
N HIS A 63 7.26 -22.21 10.48
CA HIS A 63 6.97 -20.79 10.56
C HIS A 63 7.31 -20.13 9.22
N GLN A 64 6.34 -19.45 8.64
CA GLN A 64 6.55 -18.47 7.58
C GLN A 64 6.36 -17.09 8.21
N GLN A 65 7.48 -16.41 8.46
CA GLN A 65 7.51 -15.09 9.08
C GLN A 65 7.09 -14.01 8.10
N LEU A 66 6.66 -12.87 8.67
CA LEU A 66 6.59 -11.58 8.00
C LEU A 66 7.82 -10.76 8.43
N SER A 67 8.44 -10.09 7.47
CA SER A 67 9.61 -9.24 7.68
C SER A 67 9.51 -7.98 6.83
N ASP A 68 10.31 -6.96 7.16
CA ASP A 68 10.35 -5.70 6.42
C ASP A 68 10.73 -5.91 4.94
N ALA A 69 11.53 -6.95 4.65
CA ALA A 69 11.95 -7.30 3.31
C ALA A 69 10.83 -7.92 2.45
N ASP A 70 9.74 -8.40 3.06
CA ASP A 70 8.60 -8.98 2.33
C ASP A 70 7.70 -7.90 1.70
N TRP A 71 7.85 -6.64 2.13
CA TRP A 71 7.10 -5.52 1.60
C TRP A 71 7.66 -5.05 0.26
N VAL A 72 6.80 -5.04 -0.75
CA VAL A 72 7.12 -4.57 -2.09
C VAL A 72 6.58 -3.16 -2.29
N LYS A 73 7.45 -2.23 -2.69
CA LYS A 73 7.08 -0.87 -3.06
C LYS A 73 6.25 -0.86 -4.33
N LEU A 74 5.18 -0.08 -4.32
CA LEU A 74 4.32 0.14 -5.46
C LEU A 74 4.70 1.46 -6.15
N ALA A 75 4.88 1.38 -7.47
CA ALA A 75 5.20 2.53 -8.30
C ALA A 75 4.01 3.48 -8.47
N ALA A 76 4.29 4.70 -8.95
CA ALA A 76 3.29 5.68 -9.33
C ALA A 76 2.24 5.12 -10.29
N GLY A 77 1.04 5.69 -10.26
CA GLY A 77 -0.08 5.32 -11.12
C GLY A 77 -1.39 5.30 -10.35
N LYS A 78 -2.46 4.81 -10.98
CA LYS A 78 -3.77 4.74 -10.32
C LYS A 78 -3.71 3.83 -9.07
N PRO A 79 -4.48 4.13 -8.01
CA PRO A 79 -4.51 3.32 -6.80
C PRO A 79 -4.89 1.86 -7.05
N ASP A 80 -5.72 1.61 -8.06
CA ASP A 80 -6.23 0.28 -8.37
C ASP A 80 -5.43 -0.52 -9.42
N GLU A 81 -4.33 0.04 -9.92
CA GLU A 81 -3.52 -0.56 -10.99
C GLU A 81 -2.10 -0.84 -10.50
N PHE A 82 -1.76 -2.11 -10.23
CA PHE A 82 -0.41 -2.50 -9.81
C PHE A 82 -0.13 -3.99 -10.09
N PRO A 83 1.16 -4.39 -10.26
CA PRO A 83 1.52 -5.73 -10.73
C PRO A 83 0.93 -6.89 -9.92
N GLN A 84 0.93 -6.78 -8.59
CA GLN A 84 0.45 -7.79 -7.67
C GLN A 84 -1.06 -8.02 -7.84
N LYS A 85 -1.86 -6.97 -8.04
CA LYS A 85 -3.29 -7.11 -8.33
C LYS A 85 -3.52 -7.78 -9.69
N ASN A 86 -2.72 -7.44 -10.70
CA ASN A 86 -2.81 -8.08 -12.02
C ASN A 86 -2.48 -9.58 -11.94
N GLU A 87 -1.45 -9.95 -11.17
CA GLU A 87 -1.06 -11.34 -10.91
C GLU A 87 -2.25 -12.14 -10.34
N ILE A 88 -2.89 -11.65 -9.27
CA ILE A 88 -4.00 -12.35 -8.61
C ILE A 88 -5.26 -12.37 -9.49
N SER A 89 -5.55 -11.27 -10.19
CA SER A 89 -6.69 -11.16 -11.09
C SER A 89 -6.60 -12.16 -12.24
N ALA A 90 -5.39 -12.35 -12.81
CA ALA A 90 -5.14 -13.25 -13.93
C ALA A 90 -5.14 -14.75 -13.56
N MET A 91 -5.17 -15.11 -12.26
CA MET A 91 -5.22 -16.51 -11.85
C MET A 91 -6.56 -17.17 -12.20
N ASN A 92 -6.50 -18.38 -12.76
CA ASN A 92 -7.69 -19.18 -13.07
C ASN A 92 -8.13 -20.10 -11.91
N LYS A 93 -7.30 -20.22 -10.85
CA LYS A 93 -7.58 -21.08 -9.70
C LYS A 93 -8.13 -20.24 -8.55
N GLY A 94 -9.15 -20.77 -7.88
CA GLY A 94 -9.74 -20.17 -6.69
C GLY A 94 -10.66 -19.00 -6.98
N THR A 95 -11.42 -18.61 -5.96
CA THR A 95 -12.39 -17.51 -6.02
C THR A 95 -11.69 -16.19 -5.74
N LEU A 96 -11.81 -15.20 -6.64
CA LEU A 96 -11.27 -13.86 -6.41
C LEU A 96 -12.03 -13.19 -5.26
N ASN A 97 -11.28 -12.66 -4.30
CA ASN A 97 -11.78 -11.90 -3.18
C ASN A 97 -10.97 -10.61 -3.07
N GLU A 98 -11.65 -9.50 -2.83
CA GLU A 98 -11.02 -8.18 -2.69
C GLU A 98 -11.73 -7.40 -1.58
N SER A 99 -11.02 -6.52 -0.89
CA SER A 99 -11.58 -5.69 0.19
C SER A 99 -12.69 -4.77 -0.33
N ILE A 100 -12.46 -4.17 -1.49
CA ILE A 100 -13.36 -3.23 -2.16
C ILE A 100 -13.36 -3.61 -3.65
N GLN A 101 -14.53 -3.75 -4.27
CA GLN A 101 -14.64 -3.87 -5.73
C GLN A 101 -14.94 -2.49 -6.34
N PRO A 102 -14.54 -2.21 -7.59
CA PRO A 102 -14.89 -0.96 -8.25
C PRO A 102 -16.42 -0.76 -8.26
N GLY A 103 -16.90 0.33 -7.65
CA GLY A 103 -18.33 0.66 -7.58
C GLY A 103 -19.09 0.01 -6.43
N GLU A 104 -18.42 -0.72 -5.53
CA GLU A 104 -19.00 -1.28 -4.31
C GLU A 104 -18.32 -0.70 -3.08
N ASP A 105 -19.03 -0.60 -1.97
CA ASP A 105 -18.46 -0.11 -0.72
C ASP A 105 -17.59 -1.16 0.01
N GLY A 106 -17.55 -2.40 -0.47
CA GLY A 106 -16.78 -3.48 0.15
C GLY A 106 -17.41 -4.03 1.44
N LYS A 107 -16.75 -5.05 2.00
CA LYS A 107 -17.20 -5.73 3.22
C LYS A 107 -16.95 -4.92 4.49
N SER A 108 -15.85 -4.19 4.53
CA SER A 108 -15.54 -3.18 5.56
C SER A 108 -15.75 -1.81 4.95
N ARG A 109 -16.49 -0.92 5.62
CA ARG A 109 -16.82 0.44 5.17
C ARG A 109 -17.34 1.31 6.30
N VAL A 110 -17.24 2.63 6.11
CA VAL A 110 -17.92 3.63 6.92
C VAL A 110 -18.89 4.38 6.01
N GLU A 111 -20.19 4.24 6.23
CA GLU A 111 -21.22 4.92 5.42
C GLU A 111 -21.02 6.44 5.48
N GLY A 112 -21.09 7.09 4.31
CA GLY A 112 -20.79 8.52 4.16
C GLY A 112 -19.29 8.85 3.97
N TYR A 113 -18.40 7.89 4.24
CA TYR A 113 -16.96 7.99 4.00
C TYR A 113 -16.51 6.91 3.00
N THR A 114 -17.30 6.75 1.93
CA THR A 114 -17.01 5.83 0.81
C THR A 114 -16.64 6.63 -0.44
N GLY A 115 -16.08 5.97 -1.47
CA GLY A 115 -15.70 6.64 -2.71
C GLY A 115 -14.28 7.22 -2.72
N PHE A 116 -13.30 6.51 -2.17
CA PHE A 116 -11.89 6.90 -2.20
C PHE A 116 -11.39 7.06 -3.64
N GLN A 117 -11.02 8.30 -4.03
CA GLN A 117 -10.53 8.61 -5.37
C GLN A 117 -9.01 8.46 -5.50
N TYR A 118 -8.28 8.85 -4.46
CA TYR A 118 -6.82 8.94 -4.49
C TYR A 118 -6.12 7.79 -3.77
N VAL A 119 -6.86 6.95 -3.03
CA VAL A 119 -6.31 5.88 -2.20
C VAL A 119 -7.11 4.61 -2.41
N ARG A 120 -6.42 3.47 -2.40
CA ARG A 120 -7.03 2.15 -2.26
C ARG A 120 -6.22 1.31 -1.29
N SER A 121 -6.88 0.58 -0.41
CA SER A 121 -6.24 -0.28 0.57
C SER A 121 -7.05 -1.54 0.83
N GLY A 122 -6.40 -2.49 1.48
CA GLY A 122 -6.98 -3.74 1.95
C GLY A 122 -6.31 -4.95 1.32
N TYR A 123 -7.10 -5.92 0.88
CA TYR A 123 -6.58 -7.19 0.40
C TYR A 123 -7.10 -7.54 -0.99
N ILE A 124 -6.32 -8.35 -1.70
CA ILE A 124 -6.75 -9.05 -2.91
C ILE A 124 -6.17 -10.47 -2.91
N TYR A 125 -7.01 -11.49 -3.05
CA TYR A 125 -6.56 -12.88 -3.01
C TYR A 125 -7.48 -13.83 -3.76
N ARG A 126 -6.94 -15.01 -4.09
CA ARG A 126 -7.70 -16.17 -4.56
C ARG A 126 -7.90 -17.15 -3.41
N ASN A 127 -9.14 -17.35 -2.98
CA ASN A 127 -9.47 -18.38 -2.02
C ASN A 127 -9.48 -19.76 -2.70
N GLY A 128 -8.86 -20.77 -2.08
CA GLY A 128 -8.77 -22.12 -2.66
C GLY A 128 -7.71 -22.28 -3.77
N ALA A 129 -6.86 -21.27 -4.02
CA ALA A 129 -5.71 -21.35 -4.92
C ALA A 129 -4.51 -22.08 -4.27
N ASN A 130 -4.75 -23.31 -3.79
CA ASN A 130 -3.71 -24.11 -3.16
C ASN A 130 -2.62 -24.49 -4.18
N LYS A 131 -1.35 -24.42 -3.76
CA LYS A 131 -0.19 -24.84 -4.57
C LYS A 131 0.30 -26.19 -4.09
N ILE A 132 0.00 -27.24 -4.85
CA ILE A 132 0.40 -28.61 -4.56
C ILE A 132 1.29 -29.10 -5.70
N ASP A 133 2.57 -29.27 -5.40
CA ASP A 133 3.60 -29.78 -6.31
C ASP A 133 4.52 -30.71 -5.52
N PHE A 134 4.18 -31.99 -5.51
CA PHE A 134 4.93 -33.01 -4.78
C PHE A 134 6.33 -33.25 -5.36
N LYS A 135 6.53 -33.03 -6.67
CA LYS A 135 7.85 -33.21 -7.29
C LYS A 135 8.86 -32.20 -6.75
N ASN A 136 8.40 -30.95 -6.59
CA ASN A 136 9.21 -29.88 -6.00
C ASN A 136 9.02 -29.74 -4.48
N LYS A 137 8.29 -30.67 -3.84
CA LYS A 137 8.03 -30.71 -2.40
C LYS A 137 7.34 -29.46 -1.86
N ILE A 138 6.41 -28.88 -2.63
CA ILE A 138 5.64 -27.68 -2.25
C ILE A 138 4.19 -28.06 -1.99
N VAL A 139 3.70 -27.75 -0.78
CA VAL A 139 2.28 -27.84 -0.43
C VAL A 139 1.92 -26.58 0.36
N LEU A 140 1.26 -25.63 -0.30
CA LEU A 140 0.78 -24.38 0.28
C LEU A 140 -0.75 -24.36 0.23
N PHE A 141 -1.36 -24.20 1.40
CA PHE A 141 -2.81 -24.06 1.55
C PHE A 141 -3.19 -22.61 1.87
N GLY A 142 -4.45 -22.26 1.60
CA GLY A 142 -5.03 -20.98 1.98
C GLY A 142 -4.97 -19.92 0.87
N PRO A 143 -5.38 -18.68 1.21
CA PRO A 143 -5.39 -17.53 0.31
C PRO A 143 -4.05 -17.31 -0.42
N ASP A 144 -4.10 -17.22 -1.75
CA ASP A 144 -2.98 -16.72 -2.56
C ASP A 144 -3.25 -15.27 -2.94
N GLY A 145 -2.51 -14.33 -2.34
CA GLY A 145 -2.84 -12.93 -2.49
C GLY A 145 -1.90 -11.99 -1.78
N TYR A 146 -2.34 -10.74 -1.66
CA TYR A 146 -1.59 -9.64 -1.07
C TYR A 146 -2.49 -8.80 -0.16
N LEU A 147 -1.91 -8.31 0.94
CA LEU A 147 -2.38 -7.12 1.66
C LEU A 147 -1.66 -5.91 1.08
N PHE A 148 -2.35 -4.80 0.87
CA PHE A 148 -1.75 -3.63 0.24
C PHE A 148 -2.41 -2.31 0.64
N TYR A 149 -1.69 -1.22 0.39
CA TYR A 149 -2.26 0.11 0.23
C TYR A 149 -1.53 0.83 -0.90
N LYS A 150 -2.24 1.64 -1.67
CA LYS A 150 -1.70 2.45 -2.75
C LYS A 150 -2.44 3.78 -2.85
N GLY A 151 -1.69 4.86 -2.87
CA GLY A 151 -2.13 6.20 -3.17
C GLY A 151 -1.75 6.65 -4.58
N SER A 152 -2.33 7.77 -4.98
CA SER A 152 -1.99 8.54 -6.17
C SER A 152 -2.01 10.01 -5.81
N ASN A 153 -1.33 10.84 -6.61
CA ASN A 153 -1.28 12.29 -6.42
C ASN A 153 -0.94 12.70 -4.98
N PRO A 154 0.29 12.45 -4.50
CA PRO A 154 0.73 12.88 -3.18
C PRO A 154 0.39 14.36 -2.95
N SER A 155 -0.21 14.65 -1.79
CA SER A 155 -0.74 15.97 -1.48
C SER A 155 0.33 17.06 -1.57
N GLN A 156 0.06 18.11 -2.33
CA GLN A 156 0.92 19.30 -2.45
C GLN A 156 0.48 20.45 -1.53
N ALA A 157 -0.64 20.28 -0.84
CA ALA A 157 -1.17 21.19 0.16
C ALA A 157 -1.85 20.38 1.27
N LEU A 158 -1.77 20.88 2.51
CA LEU A 158 -2.40 20.30 3.68
C LEU A 158 -3.41 21.29 4.28
N PRO A 159 -4.50 20.80 4.92
CA PRO A 159 -5.41 21.67 5.67
C PRO A 159 -4.71 22.44 6.78
N THR A 160 -5.17 23.66 7.07
CA THR A 160 -4.59 24.54 8.11
C THR A 160 -5.33 24.45 9.45
N GLY A 161 -6.12 23.39 9.66
CA GLY A 161 -6.84 23.15 10.91
C GLY A 161 -7.28 21.70 11.01
N LYS A 162 -7.95 21.38 12.10
CA LYS A 162 -8.34 20.00 12.43
C LYS A 162 -9.15 19.35 11.33
N ALA A 163 -8.72 18.15 10.93
CA ALA A 163 -9.40 17.33 9.94
C ALA A 163 -9.66 15.93 10.49
N ILE A 164 -10.90 15.43 10.31
CA ILE A 164 -11.30 14.09 10.70
C ILE A 164 -11.38 13.22 9.44
N TYR A 165 -10.64 12.12 9.45
CA TYR A 165 -10.65 11.13 8.38
C TYR A 165 -11.22 9.81 8.91
N LYS A 166 -12.17 9.22 8.18
CA LYS A 166 -12.67 7.87 8.46
C LYS A 166 -12.40 6.96 7.28
N GLY A 167 -12.24 5.68 7.57
CA GLY A 167 -12.04 4.65 6.55
C GLY A 167 -12.00 3.27 7.16
N THR A 168 -11.13 2.43 6.63
CA THR A 168 -10.97 1.04 7.04
C THR A 168 -9.52 0.70 7.30
N TRP A 169 -9.30 -0.44 7.92
CA TRP A 169 -7.98 -1.06 8.04
C TRP A 169 -8.10 -2.57 7.86
N ASP A 170 -7.00 -3.18 7.45
CA ASP A 170 -6.91 -4.61 7.19
C ASP A 170 -5.57 -5.12 7.69
N TYR A 171 -5.51 -6.41 8.02
CA TYR A 171 -4.30 -7.03 8.56
C TYR A 171 -4.07 -8.42 7.97
N VAL A 172 -2.81 -8.83 7.99
CA VAL A 172 -2.39 -10.22 7.80
C VAL A 172 -1.32 -10.57 8.83
N THR A 173 -1.40 -11.78 9.39
CA THR A 173 -0.38 -12.31 10.30
C THR A 173 0.62 -13.22 9.58
N ASP A 174 1.66 -13.62 10.28
CA ASP A 174 2.52 -14.73 9.90
C ASP A 174 1.78 -16.08 9.93
N ALA A 175 2.39 -17.14 9.40
CA ALA A 175 1.83 -18.49 9.46
C ALA A 175 2.71 -19.40 10.30
N LYS A 176 2.23 -19.83 11.47
CA LYS A 176 3.00 -20.62 12.43
C LYS A 176 2.27 -21.90 12.82
N GLU A 177 3.00 -23.00 12.80
CA GLU A 177 2.46 -24.32 13.12
C GLU A 177 1.67 -24.31 14.45
N LYS A 178 0.41 -24.76 14.38
CA LYS A 178 -0.55 -24.87 15.50
C LYS A 178 -0.97 -23.53 16.13
N GLN A 179 -0.60 -22.39 15.56
CA GLN A 179 -1.18 -21.11 15.95
C GLN A 179 -2.66 -21.08 15.57
N LYS A 180 -3.48 -20.57 16.48
CA LYS A 180 -4.93 -20.45 16.31
C LYS A 180 -5.40 -19.15 16.94
N PHE A 181 -6.39 -18.55 16.32
CA PHE A 181 -7.07 -17.37 16.83
C PHE A 181 -8.56 -17.70 16.93
N SER A 182 -9.16 -17.54 18.10
CA SER A 182 -10.57 -17.87 18.33
C SER A 182 -11.53 -16.95 17.57
N GLN A 183 -11.06 -15.75 17.19
CA GLN A 183 -11.82 -14.75 16.44
C GLN A 183 -11.98 -15.13 14.95
N LEU A 184 -11.20 -16.10 14.46
CA LEU A 184 -11.24 -16.54 13.07
C LEU A 184 -12.11 -17.79 12.95
N GLY A 185 -12.96 -17.82 11.92
CA GLY A 185 -13.83 -18.97 11.66
C GLY A 185 -13.09 -20.22 11.17
N ASN A 186 -11.84 -20.09 10.72
CA ASN A 186 -11.06 -21.18 10.15
C ASN A 186 -9.86 -21.55 11.03
N SER A 187 -9.84 -22.79 11.53
CA SER A 187 -8.72 -23.32 12.34
C SER A 187 -7.37 -23.43 11.62
N GLN A 188 -7.35 -23.28 10.29
CA GLN A 188 -6.13 -23.24 9.49
C GLN A 188 -5.54 -21.83 9.35
N ALA A 189 -6.33 -20.77 9.61
CA ALA A 189 -5.85 -19.40 9.60
C ALA A 189 -4.95 -19.16 10.83
N GLY A 190 -3.78 -18.57 10.60
CA GLY A 190 -2.67 -18.51 11.56
C GLY A 190 -1.80 -19.77 11.56
N ASP A 191 -2.34 -20.95 11.25
CA ASP A 191 -1.56 -22.20 11.14
C ASP A 191 -0.90 -22.35 9.77
N ARG A 192 -1.72 -22.61 8.74
CA ARG A 192 -1.27 -22.98 7.38
C ARG A 192 -0.91 -21.75 6.54
N TYR A 193 -1.61 -20.67 6.81
CA TYR A 193 -1.47 -19.38 6.16
C TYR A 193 -1.75 -18.28 7.18
N GLY A 194 -1.31 -17.06 6.87
CA GLY A 194 -1.52 -15.90 7.73
C GLY A 194 -2.99 -15.61 7.94
N ALA A 195 -3.41 -15.46 9.20
CA ALA A 195 -4.74 -14.95 9.50
C ALA A 195 -4.97 -13.60 8.82
N LEU A 196 -6.10 -13.46 8.12
CA LEU A 196 -6.45 -12.30 7.30
C LEU A 196 -7.72 -11.66 7.86
N SER A 197 -7.77 -10.33 7.92
CA SER A 197 -8.95 -9.55 8.34
C SER A 197 -10.25 -9.94 7.61
N ALA A 198 -10.14 -10.37 6.35
CA ALA A 198 -11.25 -10.85 5.53
C ALA A 198 -11.99 -12.07 6.13
N GLU A 199 -11.29 -12.88 6.93
CA GLU A 199 -11.77 -14.16 7.48
C GLU A 199 -12.21 -14.08 8.94
N GLU A 200 -12.11 -12.90 9.55
CA GLU A 200 -12.55 -12.70 10.93
C GLU A 200 -14.07 -12.88 11.05
N ALA A 201 -14.52 -13.79 11.91
CA ALA A 201 -15.90 -14.25 11.91
C ALA A 201 -16.84 -13.29 12.66
N ASP A 202 -16.36 -12.72 13.76
CA ASP A 202 -17.15 -11.89 14.67
C ASP A 202 -17.06 -10.41 14.30
N VAL A 203 -17.42 -10.08 13.05
CA VAL A 203 -17.37 -8.70 12.53
C VAL A 203 -18.65 -8.38 11.78
N LEU A 204 -19.33 -7.31 12.19
CA LEU A 204 -20.55 -6.81 11.56
C LEU A 204 -20.27 -6.25 10.16
N ARG A 205 -20.58 -7.02 9.11
CA ARG A 205 -20.37 -6.60 7.71
C ARG A 205 -21.68 -6.35 6.96
N ASN A 206 -22.73 -7.07 7.33
CA ASN A 206 -24.03 -7.06 6.66
C ASN A 206 -24.93 -5.99 7.27
N LYS A 207 -25.45 -5.08 6.43
CA LYS A 207 -26.38 -4.03 6.87
C LYS A 207 -27.68 -4.60 7.44
N SER A 208 -28.14 -5.74 6.93
CA SER A 208 -29.34 -6.43 7.40
C SER A 208 -29.25 -6.94 8.83
N GLU A 209 -28.04 -7.11 9.37
CA GLU A 209 -27.78 -7.59 10.74
C GLU A 209 -27.56 -6.42 11.72
N ALA A 210 -27.53 -5.19 11.21
CA ALA A 210 -27.18 -4.01 11.99
C ALA A 210 -28.40 -3.33 12.62
N LYS A 211 -28.15 -2.61 13.71
CA LYS A 211 -29.14 -1.71 14.32
C LYS A 211 -29.39 -0.51 13.41
N GLU A 212 -30.58 0.08 13.51
CA GLU A 212 -30.91 1.32 12.80
C GLU A 212 -29.89 2.42 13.15
N GLY A 213 -29.42 3.13 12.13
CA GLY A 213 -28.39 4.18 12.28
C GLY A 213 -26.94 3.68 12.31
N GLN A 214 -26.67 2.37 12.21
CA GLN A 214 -25.30 1.85 12.10
C GLN A 214 -24.65 2.30 10.78
N THR A 215 -23.52 2.99 10.88
CA THR A 215 -22.71 3.45 9.73
C THR A 215 -21.43 2.66 9.53
N ASP A 216 -20.94 2.01 10.58
CA ASP A 216 -19.60 1.42 10.60
C ASP A 216 -19.71 -0.10 10.43
N PHE A 217 -19.08 -0.62 9.39
CA PHE A 217 -19.13 -2.04 9.03
C PHE A 217 -17.72 -2.57 8.84
N GLY A 218 -17.46 -3.78 9.31
CA GLY A 218 -16.14 -4.39 9.19
C GLY A 218 -15.14 -3.83 10.18
N LEU A 219 -13.89 -3.72 9.73
CA LEU A 219 -12.79 -3.10 10.46
C LEU A 219 -12.63 -1.65 10.02
N THR A 220 -13.12 -0.72 10.83
CA THR A 220 -13.13 0.72 10.54
C THR A 220 -12.00 1.45 11.25
N SER A 221 -11.58 2.59 10.69
CA SER A 221 -10.55 3.46 11.24
C SER A 221 -11.02 4.91 11.27
N GLU A 222 -10.58 5.66 12.28
CA GLU A 222 -10.86 7.08 12.45
C GLU A 222 -9.60 7.80 12.94
N PHE A 223 -9.29 8.94 12.32
CA PHE A 223 -8.12 9.74 12.60
C PHE A 223 -8.52 11.21 12.75
N GLU A 224 -8.05 11.85 13.82
CA GLU A 224 -8.05 13.30 13.96
C GLU A 224 -6.62 13.79 13.67
N VAL A 225 -6.48 14.72 12.74
CA VAL A 225 -5.21 15.32 12.33
C VAL A 225 -5.24 16.80 12.70
N ASP A 226 -4.26 17.25 13.48
CA ASP A 226 -4.04 18.63 13.94
C ASP A 226 -2.73 19.18 13.37
#